data_AF-A0A7S0MTE1-F1
#
_entry.id   AF-A0A7S0MTE1-F1
#
_cell.length_a   1.000
_cell.length_b   1.000
_cell.length_c   1.000
_cell.angle_alpha   90.00
_cell.angle_beta   90.00
_cell.angle_gamma   90.00
#
_symmetry.space_group_name_H-M   'P 1'
#
loop_
_entity.id
_entity.type
_entity.pdbx_description
1 polymer ?
#
loop_
_entity_poly.entity_id
_entity_poly.type
_entity_poly.pdbx_seq_one_letter_code
_entity_poly.pdbx_strand_id
1 'polypeptide(L)'
;RLVLPALIAAPADAVLVPIPQYPIYSALVRLLDGTLVGYHMDEGAGWSLDMPTLERSLADARAAGANPRALVIINPGNPVGSCLSYDNLVDLVRLCRRERLLLLADEGD
;
A
#
# COMPACT_ATOMS: atom_id res chain seq x y z
N ARG A 1 9.42 -3.76 -13.39
CA ARG A 1 8.42 -3.33 -14.41
C ARG A 1 7.33 -4.39 -14.72
N LEU A 2 7.41 -5.63 -14.21
CA LEU A 2 6.43 -6.71 -14.50
C LEU A 2 5.55 -7.15 -13.30
N VAL A 3 5.75 -6.55 -12.12
CA VAL A 3 5.19 -7.09 -10.86
C VAL A 3 3.67 -6.85 -10.75
N LEU A 4 3.19 -5.62 -10.99
CA LEU A 4 1.75 -5.32 -10.90
C LEU A 4 0.89 -6.07 -11.95
N PRO A 5 1.29 -6.17 -13.24
CA PRO A 5 0.54 -6.95 -14.22
C PRO A 5 0.43 -8.44 -13.88
N ALA A 6 1.40 -9.00 -13.15
CA ALA A 6 1.34 -10.40 -12.71
C ALA A 6 0.43 -10.61 -11.48
N LEU A 7 0.14 -9.54 -10.72
CA LEU A 7 -0.65 -9.59 -9.49
C LEU A 7 -2.13 -9.31 -9.72
N ILE A 8 -2.46 -8.47 -10.70
CA ILE A 8 -3.82 -8.06 -11.01
C ILE A 8 -4.32 -8.94 -12.16
N ALA A 9 -5.10 -9.97 -11.82
CA ALA A 9 -5.68 -10.91 -12.78
C ALA A 9 -7.22 -10.80 -12.87
N ALA A 10 -7.85 -10.16 -11.88
CA ALA A 10 -9.29 -9.90 -11.85
C ALA A 10 -9.58 -8.49 -11.28
N PRO A 11 -10.75 -7.89 -11.59
CA PRO A 11 -11.08 -6.54 -11.10
C PRO A 11 -11.11 -6.39 -9.58
N ALA A 12 -11.39 -7.48 -8.86
CA ALA A 12 -11.37 -7.51 -7.40
C ALA A 12 -9.94 -7.53 -6.83
N ASP A 13 -8.91 -7.91 -7.60
CA ASP A 13 -7.54 -7.91 -7.11
C ASP A 13 -7.14 -6.48 -6.75
N ALA A 14 -6.68 -6.31 -5.51
CA ALA A 14 -6.48 -5.01 -4.93
C ALA A 14 -5.04 -4.77 -4.48
N VAL A 15 -4.62 -3.51 -4.56
CA VAL A 15 -3.30 -3.06 -4.09
C VAL A 15 -3.50 -1.93 -3.09
N LEU A 16 -2.91 -2.09 -1.90
CA LEU A 16 -2.86 -1.05 -0.89
C LEU A 16 -1.78 -0.03 -1.25
N VAL A 17 -2.13 1.25 -1.25
CA VAL A 17 -1.25 2.35 -1.66
C VAL A 17 -1.32 3.49 -0.64
N PRO A 18 -0.19 4.08 -0.21
CA PRO A 18 -0.19 5.19 0.74
C PRO A 18 -0.85 6.43 0.13
N ILE A 19 -1.58 7.19 0.94
CA ILE A 19 -2.13 8.49 0.56
C ILE A 19 -1.59 9.54 1.53
N PRO A 20 -0.96 10.63 1.03
CA PRO A 20 -0.71 10.99 -0.37
C PRO A 20 0.48 10.24 -1.01
N GLN A 21 0.51 10.18 -2.35
CA GLN A 21 1.63 9.63 -3.14
C GLN A 21 1.67 10.22 -4.56
N TYR A 22 2.85 10.21 -5.18
CA TYR A 22 2.99 10.50 -6.61
C TYR A 22 2.25 9.45 -7.46
N PRO A 23 1.36 9.81 -8.41
CA PRO A 23 0.25 8.98 -8.90
C PRO A 23 0.61 7.72 -9.70
N ILE A 24 1.85 7.23 -9.70
CA ILE A 24 2.26 6.10 -10.54
C ILE A 24 1.53 4.80 -10.18
N TYR A 25 1.42 4.46 -8.90
CA TYR A 25 0.75 3.23 -8.48
C TYR A 25 -0.76 3.29 -8.72
N SER A 26 -1.38 4.44 -8.44
CA SER A 26 -2.81 4.63 -8.68
C SER A 26 -3.18 4.61 -10.16
N ALA A 27 -2.32 5.14 -11.03
CA ALA A 27 -2.49 5.04 -12.47
C ALA A 27 -2.31 3.59 -12.97
N LEU A 28 -1.30 2.87 -12.48
CA LEU A 28 -1.02 1.50 -12.92
C LEU A 28 -2.10 0.51 -12.48
N VAL A 29 -2.60 0.62 -11.23
CA VAL A 29 -3.68 -0.24 -10.74
C VAL A 29 -4.93 -0.04 -11.59
N ARG A 30 -5.29 1.21 -11.89
CA ARG A 30 -6.42 1.54 -12.78
C ARG A 30 -6.23 1.04 -14.21
N LEU A 31 -5.02 1.17 -14.76
CA LEU A 31 -4.70 0.70 -16.11
C LEU A 31 -4.86 -0.82 -16.25
N LEU A 32 -4.69 -1.55 -15.15
CA LEU A 32 -4.83 -3.01 -15.10
C LEU A 32 -6.22 -3.47 -14.63
N ASP A 33 -7.21 -2.55 -14.60
CA ASP A 33 -8.56 -2.78 -14.10
C ASP A 33 -8.65 -3.30 -12.65
N GLY A 34 -7.59 -3.11 -11.85
CA GLY A 34 -7.54 -3.53 -10.45
C GLY A 34 -8.20 -2.54 -9.49
N THR A 35 -8.39 -3.00 -8.25
CA THR A 35 -8.95 -2.18 -7.17
C THR A 35 -7.86 -1.46 -6.39
N LEU A 36 -7.92 -0.13 -6.31
CA LEU A 36 -7.01 0.65 -5.47
C LEU A 36 -7.59 0.80 -4.06
N VAL A 37 -6.80 0.45 -3.05
CA VAL A 37 -7.15 0.65 -1.63
C VAL A 37 -6.19 1.67 -1.05
N GLY A 38 -6.68 2.86 -0.74
CA GLY A 38 -5.89 3.90 -0.08
C GLY A 38 -5.75 3.62 1.42
N TYR A 39 -4.54 3.76 1.95
CA TYR A 39 -4.33 3.90 3.40
C TYR A 39 -3.73 5.28 3.69
N HIS A 40 -4.32 6.00 4.63
CA HIS A 40 -3.96 7.39 4.91
C HIS A 40 -2.78 7.43 5.90
N MET A 41 -1.76 8.21 5.54
CA MET A 41 -0.65 8.55 6.42
C MET A 41 -1.06 9.65 7.40
N ASP A 42 -0.46 9.69 8.58
CA ASP A 42 -0.78 10.69 9.61
C ASP A 42 -0.02 12.00 9.33
N GLU A 43 -0.73 12.98 8.76
CA GLU A 43 -0.21 14.34 8.51
C GLU A 43 0.25 15.05 9.79
N GLY A 44 -0.51 14.90 10.90
CA GLY A 44 -0.21 15.54 12.18
C GLY A 44 1.06 14.99 12.84
N ALA A 45 1.41 13.75 12.50
CA ALA A 45 2.64 13.08 12.93
C ALA A 45 3.71 13.03 11.83
N GLY A 46 3.76 14.04 10.95
CA GLY A 46 4.82 14.19 9.95
C GLY A 46 4.75 13.18 8.80
N TRP A 47 3.54 12.81 8.37
CA TRP A 47 3.28 11.78 7.37
C TRP A 47 3.88 10.42 7.77
N SER A 48 3.69 10.05 9.04
CA SER A 48 4.09 8.74 9.55
C SER A 48 3.02 7.68 9.26
N LEU A 49 3.44 6.42 9.27
CA LEU A 49 2.53 5.30 9.08
C LEU A 49 1.77 5.03 10.38
N ASP A 50 0.44 5.03 10.30
CA ASP A 50 -0.45 4.55 11.37
C ASP A 50 -0.92 3.12 11.06
N MET A 51 -0.31 2.14 11.72
CA MET A 51 -0.62 0.71 11.55
C MET A 51 -2.12 0.39 11.77
N PRO A 52 -2.80 0.90 12.83
CA PRO A 52 -4.24 0.78 12.98
C PRO A 52 -5.07 1.26 11.77
N THR A 53 -4.72 2.40 11.16
CA THR A 53 -5.43 2.89 9.96
C THR A 53 -5.21 1.95 8.77
N LEU A 54 -3.98 1.48 8.58
CA LEU A 54 -3.66 0.52 7.53
C LEU A 54 -4.45 -0.79 7.68
N GLU A 55 -4.52 -1.35 8.88
CA GLU A 55 -5.28 -2.57 9.16
C GLU A 55 -6.79 -2.37 8.93
N ARG A 56 -7.33 -1.20 9.28
CA ARG A 56 -8.74 -0.85 8.97
C ARG A 56 -8.98 -0.77 7.46
N SER A 57 -8.14 -0.05 6.71
CA SER A 57 -8.26 0.04 5.25
C SER A 57 -8.25 -1.35 4.59
N LEU A 58 -7.39 -2.25 5.08
CA LEU A 58 -7.35 -3.64 4.61
C LEU A 58 -8.65 -4.40 4.91
N ALA A 59 -9.16 -4.29 6.14
CA ALA A 59 -10.37 -4.97 6.57
C ALA A 59 -11.61 -4.48 5.79
N ASP A 60 -11.74 -3.16 5.64
CA ASP A 60 -12.85 -2.52 4.93
C ASP A 60 -12.85 -2.92 3.45
N ALA A 61 -11.66 -2.97 2.81
CA ALA A 61 -11.53 -3.42 1.43
C ALA A 61 -12.00 -4.86 1.25
N ARG A 62 -11.61 -5.77 2.16
CA ARG A 62 -12.07 -7.17 2.11
C ARG A 62 -13.57 -7.29 2.34
N ALA A 63 -14.12 -6.52 3.28
CA ALA A 63 -15.56 -6.50 3.54
C ALA A 63 -16.36 -6.01 2.32
N ALA A 64 -15.78 -5.09 1.53
CA ALA A 64 -16.34 -4.60 0.27
C ALA A 64 -16.16 -5.57 -0.92
N GLY A 65 -15.57 -6.75 -0.71
CA GLY A 65 -15.38 -7.78 -1.75
C GLY A 65 -14.08 -7.66 -2.54
N ALA A 66 -13.16 -6.78 -2.14
CA ALA A 66 -11.84 -6.72 -2.74
C ALA A 66 -10.98 -7.92 -2.30
N ASN A 67 -9.99 -8.27 -3.12
CA ASN A 67 -8.99 -9.29 -2.87
C ASN A 67 -7.59 -8.66 -2.80
N PRO A 68 -7.19 -8.09 -1.65
CA PRO A 68 -5.87 -7.50 -1.49
C PRO A 68 -4.74 -8.49 -1.77
N ARG A 69 -3.86 -8.14 -2.72
CA ARG A 69 -2.71 -8.97 -3.17
C ARG A 69 -1.37 -8.39 -2.80
N ALA A 70 -1.29 -7.06 -2.70
CA ALA A 70 -0.05 -6.37 -2.47
C ALA A 70 -0.25 -5.10 -1.64
N LEU A 71 0.81 -4.69 -0.97
CA LEU A 71 0.93 -3.44 -0.24
C LEU A 71 2.16 -2.70 -0.75
N VAL A 72 1.98 -1.46 -1.17
CA VAL A 72 3.06 -0.58 -1.60
C VAL A 72 3.52 0.26 -0.41
N ILE A 73 4.84 0.36 -0.21
CA ILE A 73 5.47 1.38 0.61
C ILE A 73 6.38 2.23 -0.26
N ILE A 74 6.44 3.53 0.01
CA ILE A 74 7.34 4.48 -0.65
C ILE A 74 8.22 5.06 0.45
N ASN A 75 9.53 4.81 0.39
CA ASN A 75 10.46 5.17 1.45
C ASN A 75 11.85 5.52 0.86
N PRO A 76 12.31 6.79 0.94
CA PRO A 76 11.64 7.94 1.55
C PRO A 76 10.31 8.29 0.87
N GLY A 77 9.32 8.72 1.64
CA GLY A 77 7.97 8.98 1.12
C GLY A 77 7.97 10.11 0.08
N ASN A 78 7.39 9.89 -1.09
CA ASN A 78 7.25 10.92 -2.12
C ASN A 78 5.77 11.35 -2.23
N PRO A 79 5.41 12.64 -2.04
CA PRO A 79 6.24 13.86 -2.00
C PRO A 79 6.67 14.34 -0.59
N VAL A 80 6.36 13.57 0.45
CA VAL A 80 6.38 14.02 1.86
C VAL A 80 7.77 14.02 2.52
N GLY A 81 8.74 13.31 1.96
CA GLY A 81 10.12 13.18 2.44
C GLY A 81 10.28 12.38 3.74
N SER A 82 9.21 11.79 4.30
CA SER A 82 9.26 11.05 5.56
C SER A 82 9.87 9.66 5.37
N CYS A 83 10.71 9.24 6.31
CA CYS A 83 11.22 7.87 6.36
C CYS A 83 10.41 7.05 7.36
N LEU A 84 10.11 5.80 7.00
CA LEU A 84 9.50 4.84 7.92
C LEU A 84 10.50 4.48 9.03
N SER A 85 10.03 4.43 10.27
CA SER A 85 10.83 3.92 11.39
C SER A 85 11.08 2.42 11.24
N TYR A 86 12.13 1.92 11.88
CA TYR A 86 12.42 0.48 11.89
C TYR A 86 11.26 -0.33 12.47
N ASP A 87 10.63 0.15 13.54
CA ASP A 87 9.49 -0.52 14.17
C ASP A 87 8.30 -0.59 13.21
N ASN A 88 8.02 0.48 12.47
CA ASN A 88 6.98 0.48 11.43
C ASN A 88 7.27 -0.52 10.32
N LEU A 89 8.53 -0.65 9.89
CA LEU A 89 8.93 -1.65 8.89
C LEU A 89 8.74 -3.08 9.41
N VAL A 90 9.11 -3.34 10.67
CA VAL A 90 8.89 -4.64 11.31
C VAL A 90 7.41 -4.99 11.37
N ASP A 91 6.56 -4.05 11.77
CA ASP A 91 5.12 -4.24 11.86
C ASP A 91 4.47 -4.42 10.49
N LEU A 92 4.90 -3.67 9.48
CA LEU A 92 4.49 -3.86 8.08
C LEU A 92 4.82 -5.24 7.55
N VAL A 93 6.04 -5.73 7.78
CA VAL A 93 6.46 -7.06 7.33
C VAL A 93 5.65 -8.15 8.04
N ARG A 94 5.39 -7.98 9.35
CA ARG A 94 4.52 -8.89 10.12
C ARG A 94 3.10 -8.91 9.58
N LEU A 95 2.53 -7.74 9.29
CA LEU A 95 1.22 -7.61 8.67
C LEU A 95 1.20 -8.30 7.31
N CYS A 96 2.13 -7.98 6.41
CA CYS A 96 2.19 -8.57 5.07
C CYS A 96 2.32 -10.10 5.13
N ARG A 97 3.12 -10.64 6.06
CA ARG A 97 3.23 -12.08 6.29
C ARG A 97 1.92 -12.71 6.78
N ARG A 98 1.26 -12.09 7.76
CA ARG A 98 -0.02 -12.58 8.32
C ARG A 98 -1.12 -12.58 7.27
N GLU A 99 -1.18 -11.51 6.50
CA GLU A 99 -2.23 -11.22 5.53
C GLU A 99 -1.95 -11.75 4.12
N ARG A 100 -0.78 -12.37 3.92
CA ARG A 100 -0.29 -12.90 2.63
C ARG A 100 -0.26 -11.86 1.52
N LEU A 101 0.19 -10.66 1.87
CA LEU A 101 0.36 -9.55 0.93
C LEU A 101 1.80 -9.54 0.42
N LEU A 102 1.97 -9.33 -0.88
CA LEU A 102 3.28 -8.98 -1.41
C LEU A 102 3.63 -7.54 -1.00
N LEU A 103 4.75 -7.36 -0.31
CA LEU A 103 5.27 -6.03 0.00
C LEU A 103 6.06 -5.50 -1.21
N LEU A 104 5.63 -4.35 -1.75
CA LEU A 104 6.31 -3.62 -2.80
C LEU A 104 6.99 -2.40 -2.17
N ALA A 105 8.31 -2.47 -2.00
CA ALA A 105 9.10 -1.35 -1.50
C ALA A 105 9.65 -0.53 -2.66
N ASP A 106 9.22 0.73 -2.75
CA ASP A 106 9.76 1.72 -3.67
C ASP A 106 10.75 2.62 -2.93
N GLU A 107 12.03 2.34 -3.15
CA GLU A 107 13.17 3.05 -2.56
C GLU A 107 13.81 3.94 -3.63
N GLY A 108 13.01 4.79 -4.27
CA GLY A 108 13.38 5.56 -5.47
C GLY A 108 14.50 6.61 -5.32
N ASP A 109 15.25 6.60 -4.22
CA ASP A 109 16.47 7.39 -3.99
C ASP A 109 17.72 6.49 -3.95
#